data_AF-R4L5H6-F1
#
_entry.id   AF-R4L5H6-F1
#
_cell.length_a   1.000
_cell.length_b   1.000
_cell.length_c   1.000
_cell.angle_alpha   90.00
_cell.angle_beta   90.00
_cell.angle_gamma   90.00
#
_symmetry.space_group_name_H-M   'P 1'
#
loop_
_entity.id
_entity.type
_entity.pdbx_description
1 polymer ?
#
loop_
_entity_poly.entity_id
_entity_poly.type
_entity_poly.pdbx_seq_one_letter_code
_entity_poly.pdbx_strand_id
1 'polypeptide(L)'
;MSTNSAQTQGDVHMRVTEVTLSTVPEDHVNHRHRSVQVAWRGPGDLYAVLRYGDCLAADGTWDWEPRPSERDDAWKATHRFPYEQAVALAATAVQLLEATDLARAARPDTEA
;
A
#
# COMPACT_ATOMS: atom_id res chain seq x y z
N MET A 1 16.93 4.85 54.61
CA MET A 1 16.82 6.05 53.77
C MET A 1 16.76 5.57 52.33
N SER A 2 15.56 5.52 51.74
CA SER A 2 15.33 4.95 50.41
C SER A 2 15.87 5.89 49.33
N THR A 3 16.67 5.35 48.41
CA THR A 3 17.19 6.07 47.25
C THR A 3 16.07 6.25 46.23
N ASN A 4 15.84 7.51 45.85
CA ASN A 4 14.91 7.92 44.82
C ASN A 4 15.47 7.49 43.46
N SER A 5 14.85 6.49 42.81
CA SER A 5 15.20 6.12 41.43
C SER A 5 14.65 7.18 40.48
N ALA A 6 15.53 7.98 39.90
CA ALA A 6 15.18 8.89 38.82
C ALA A 6 14.68 8.07 37.61
N GLN A 7 13.42 8.26 37.22
CA GLN A 7 12.90 7.73 35.96
C GLN A 7 13.61 8.44 34.81
N THR A 8 14.36 7.69 34.00
CA THR A 8 14.85 8.15 32.69
C THR A 8 13.63 8.40 31.81
N GLN A 9 13.43 9.65 31.41
CA GLN A 9 12.41 10.01 30.43
C GLN A 9 12.82 9.38 29.09
N GLY A 10 12.04 8.41 28.61
CA GLY A 10 12.36 7.65 27.39
C GLY A 10 12.33 8.51 26.13
N ASP A 11 13.17 8.17 25.16
CA ASP A 11 13.25 8.84 23.86
C ASP A 11 11.98 8.57 23.02
N VAL A 12 11.54 9.59 22.28
CA VAL A 12 10.41 9.49 21.33
C VAL A 12 10.95 9.27 19.93
N HIS A 13 10.43 8.26 19.23
CA HIS A 13 10.80 7.95 17.85
C HIS A 13 9.57 8.04 16.92
N MET A 14 9.76 8.66 15.75
CA MET A 14 8.72 8.83 14.73
C MET A 14 9.14 8.15 13.42
N ARG A 15 8.16 7.63 12.68
CA ARG A 15 8.31 7.06 11.34
C ARG A 15 7.06 7.31 10.50
N VAL A 16 7.25 7.60 9.21
CA VAL A 16 6.17 7.54 8.21
C VAL A 16 5.89 6.07 7.90
N THR A 17 4.66 5.62 8.14
CA THR A 17 4.25 4.23 7.95
C THR A 17 3.35 4.02 6.74
N GLU A 18 2.89 5.09 6.09
CA GLU A 18 2.05 5.01 4.91
C GLU A 18 2.24 6.23 4.02
N VAL A 19 2.26 6.00 2.70
CA VAL A 19 2.16 7.05 1.68
C VAL A 19 1.12 6.65 0.64
N THR A 20 0.44 7.63 0.06
CA THR A 20 -0.56 7.41 -1.00
C THR A 20 -0.05 7.97 -2.31
N LEU A 21 -0.13 7.18 -3.37
CA LEU A 21 0.16 7.59 -4.74
C LEU A 21 -1.15 7.68 -5.50
N SER A 22 -1.32 8.76 -6.28
CA SER A 22 -2.50 9.00 -7.10
C SER A 22 -2.12 9.68 -8.41
N THR A 23 -2.85 9.39 -9.49
CA THR A 23 -2.70 10.09 -10.78
C THR A 23 -3.51 11.38 -10.89
N VAL A 24 -4.29 11.71 -9.85
CA VAL A 24 -5.05 12.97 -9.73
C VAL A 24 -4.76 13.66 -8.40
N PRO A 25 -4.98 14.99 -8.30
CA PRO A 25 -4.87 15.72 -7.03
C PRO A 25 -5.81 15.20 -5.93
N GLU A 26 -5.48 15.49 -4.67
CA GLU A 26 -6.20 15.02 -3.47
C GLU A 26 -7.67 15.46 -3.42
N ASP A 27 -7.97 16.65 -3.94
CA ASP A 27 -9.31 17.24 -3.97
C ASP A 27 -10.16 16.75 -5.15
N HIS A 28 -9.60 15.96 -6.07
CA HIS A 28 -10.33 15.44 -7.21
C HIS A 28 -11.33 14.34 -6.77
N VAL A 29 -12.55 14.35 -7.31
CA VAL A 29 -13.61 13.39 -6.95
C VAL A 29 -13.18 11.91 -7.10
N ASN A 30 -12.35 11.63 -8.09
CA ASN A 30 -11.81 10.29 -8.36
C ASN A 30 -10.51 9.96 -7.59
N HIS A 31 -10.02 10.83 -6.71
CA HIS A 31 -8.75 10.62 -6.00
C HIS A 31 -8.69 9.25 -5.34
N ARG A 32 -9.71 8.90 -4.56
CA ARG A 32 -9.82 7.59 -3.90
C ARG A 32 -9.77 6.40 -4.88
N HIS A 33 -10.34 6.54 -6.07
CA HIS A 33 -10.40 5.48 -7.09
C HIS A 33 -9.08 5.28 -7.84
N ARG A 34 -8.30 6.35 -7.94
CA ARG A 34 -7.02 6.42 -8.63
C ARG A 34 -5.83 6.38 -7.67
N SER A 35 -6.09 6.04 -6.40
CA SER A 35 -5.07 5.96 -5.35
C SER A 35 -4.67 4.52 -5.04
N VAL A 36 -3.39 4.35 -4.73
CA VAL A 36 -2.80 3.14 -4.16
C VAL A 36 -1.95 3.55 -2.96
N GLN A 37 -1.99 2.78 -1.88
CA GLN A 37 -1.22 3.04 -0.66
C GLN A 37 0.02 2.15 -0.60
N VAL A 38 1.15 2.70 -0.15
CA VAL A 38 2.33 1.94 0.26
C VAL A 38 2.40 2.03 1.78
N ALA A 39 2.17 0.91 2.46
CA ALA A 39 2.03 0.87 3.90
C ALA A 39 3.01 -0.11 4.55
N TRP A 40 3.68 0.31 5.62
CA TRP A 40 4.54 -0.52 6.44
C TRP A 40 3.72 -1.62 7.11
N ARG A 41 4.22 -2.87 7.04
CA ARG A 41 3.47 -4.06 7.50
C ARG A 41 4.30 -5.04 8.31
N GLY A 42 5.51 -4.69 8.72
CA GLY A 42 6.27 -5.55 9.61
C GLY A 42 7.75 -5.20 9.77
N PRO A 43 8.44 -5.98 10.61
CA PRO A 43 9.88 -5.84 10.83
C PRO A 43 10.67 -5.97 9.53
N GLY A 44 11.85 -5.36 9.49
CA GLY A 44 12.73 -5.37 8.32
C GLY A 44 12.36 -4.37 7.22
N ASP A 45 11.59 -3.33 7.56
CA ASP A 45 11.18 -2.27 6.63
C ASP A 45 10.49 -2.79 5.38
N LEU A 46 9.57 -3.74 5.62
CA LEU A 46 8.73 -4.34 4.63
C LEU A 46 7.37 -3.64 4.53
N TYR A 47 6.99 -3.35 3.28
CA TYR A 47 5.81 -2.61 2.91
C TYR A 47 4.90 -3.45 2.02
N ALA A 48 3.60 -3.19 2.10
CA ALA A 48 2.60 -3.71 1.18
C ALA A 48 2.07 -2.59 0.31
N VAL A 49 1.70 -2.93 -0.92
CA VAL A 49 0.99 -2.04 -1.83
C VAL A 49 -0.49 -2.39 -1.76
N LEU A 50 -1.35 -1.43 -1.39
CA LEU A 50 -2.74 -1.67 -0.99
C LEU A 50 -3.73 -0.87 -1.83
N ARG A 51 -4.87 -1.50 -2.12
CA ARG A 51 -6.03 -0.86 -2.73
C ARG A 51 -7.31 -1.55 -2.30
N TYR A 52 -8.22 -0.81 -1.67
CA TYR A 52 -9.54 -1.31 -1.23
C TYR A 52 -9.52 -2.58 -0.36
N GLY A 53 -8.42 -2.84 0.35
CA GLY A 53 -8.25 -4.06 1.16
C GLY A 53 -7.48 -5.18 0.45
N ASP A 54 -7.25 -5.04 -0.86
CA ASP A 54 -6.39 -5.94 -1.63
C ASP A 54 -4.92 -5.51 -1.51
N CYS A 55 -4.03 -6.50 -1.59
CA CYS A 55 -2.59 -6.35 -1.65
C CYS A 55 -2.09 -6.70 -3.06
N LEU A 56 -1.18 -5.90 -3.60
CA LEU A 56 -0.53 -6.22 -4.86
C LEU A 56 0.60 -7.24 -4.64
N ALA A 57 0.58 -8.31 -5.41
CA ALA A 57 1.64 -9.30 -5.50
C ALA A 57 2.75 -8.87 -6.46
N ALA A 58 3.91 -9.53 -6.38
CA ALA A 58 5.08 -9.24 -7.22
C ALA A 58 4.83 -9.45 -8.73
N ASP A 59 3.88 -10.30 -9.09
CA ASP A 59 3.48 -10.60 -10.47
C ASP A 59 2.41 -9.62 -11.01
N GLY A 60 1.95 -8.69 -10.18
CA GLY A 60 0.95 -7.69 -10.52
C GLY A 60 -0.50 -8.10 -10.24
N THR A 61 -0.76 -9.28 -9.66
CA THR A 61 -2.11 -9.63 -9.22
C THR A 61 -2.51 -8.90 -7.94
N TRP A 62 -3.80 -8.69 -7.76
CA TRP A 62 -4.39 -8.13 -6.54
C TRP A 62 -5.08 -9.24 -5.77
N ASP A 63 -4.61 -9.51 -4.56
CA ASP A 63 -5.16 -10.54 -3.68
C ASP A 63 -5.69 -9.91 -2.40
N TRP A 64 -6.83 -10.42 -1.92
CA TRP A 64 -7.36 -10.01 -0.63
C TRP A 64 -6.36 -10.35 0.50
N GLU A 65 -6.16 -9.44 1.44
CA GLU A 65 -5.25 -9.69 2.56
C GLU A 65 -5.81 -10.78 3.50
N PRO A 66 -5.13 -11.93 3.65
CA PRO A 66 -5.59 -13.01 4.52
C PRO A 66 -5.54 -12.57 5.99
N ARG A 67 -6.30 -13.28 6.83
CA ARG A 67 -6.29 -13.03 8.28
C ARG A 67 -4.87 -13.18 8.82
N PRO A 68 -4.51 -12.47 9.91
CA PRO A 68 -3.12 -12.47 10.40
C PRO A 68 -2.52 -13.86 10.65
N SER A 69 -3.34 -14.83 11.09
CA SER A 69 -2.93 -16.22 11.33
C SER A 69 -2.77 -17.07 10.06
N GLU A 70 -3.35 -16.63 8.94
CA GLU A 70 -3.28 -17.29 7.62
C GLU A 70 -2.21 -16.66 6.72
N ARG A 71 -1.55 -15.59 7.20
CA ARG A 71 -0.48 -14.91 6.48
C ARG A 71 0.85 -15.63 6.69
N ASP A 72 1.02 -16.71 5.94
CA ASP A 72 2.26 -17.47 5.93
C ASP A 72 3.43 -16.69 5.30
N ASP A 73 4.62 -17.27 5.39
CA ASP A 73 5.83 -16.63 4.88
C ASP A 73 5.89 -16.61 3.35
N ALA A 74 5.19 -17.55 2.68
CA ALA A 74 5.10 -17.57 1.23
C ALA A 74 4.28 -16.38 0.71
N TRP A 75 3.13 -16.10 1.34
CA TRP A 75 2.31 -14.93 1.03
C TRP A 75 3.06 -13.64 1.33
N LYS A 76 3.80 -13.57 2.44
CA LYS A 76 4.64 -12.38 2.74
C LYS A 76 5.71 -12.20 1.67
N ALA A 77 6.37 -13.26 1.23
CA ALA A 77 7.42 -13.17 0.21
C ALA A 77 6.92 -12.58 -1.13
N THR A 78 5.63 -12.77 -1.45
CA THR A 78 5.04 -12.24 -2.68
C THR A 78 4.35 -10.88 -2.53
N HIS A 79 4.02 -10.45 -1.30
CA HIS A 79 3.23 -9.24 -1.02
C HIS A 79 3.92 -8.23 -0.07
N ARG A 80 5.18 -8.47 0.29
CA ARG A 80 5.96 -7.61 1.19
C ARG A 80 7.29 -7.28 0.54
N PHE A 81 7.52 -5.99 0.36
CA PHE A 81 8.63 -5.48 -0.41
C PHE A 81 9.44 -4.44 0.39
N PRO A 82 10.73 -4.26 0.09
CA PRO A 82 11.45 -3.05 0.46
C PRO A 82 10.72 -1.80 -0.05
N TYR A 83 10.86 -0.69 0.68
CA TYR A 83 10.12 0.55 0.39
C TYR A 83 10.23 1.01 -1.07
N GLU A 84 11.45 1.06 -1.61
CA GLU A 84 11.68 1.53 -2.99
C GLU A 84 10.97 0.65 -4.03
N GLN A 85 10.98 -0.67 -3.84
CA GLN A 85 10.26 -1.61 -4.70
C GLN A 85 8.74 -1.43 -4.56
N ALA A 86 8.22 -1.26 -3.34
CA ALA A 86 6.80 -1.01 -3.13
C ALA A 86 6.33 0.29 -3.81
N VAL A 87 7.13 1.35 -3.76
CA VAL A 87 6.84 2.61 -4.46
C VAL A 87 6.85 2.42 -5.98
N ALA A 88 7.82 1.69 -6.54
CA ALA A 88 7.88 1.41 -7.96
C ALA A 88 6.68 0.59 -8.46
N LEU A 89 6.28 -0.43 -7.70
CA LEU A 89 5.09 -1.23 -7.95
C LEU A 89 3.82 -0.39 -7.88
N ALA A 90 3.68 0.45 -6.84
CA ALA A 90 2.53 1.35 -6.69
C ALA A 90 2.43 2.37 -7.84
N ALA A 91 3.55 2.95 -8.27
CA ALA A 91 3.59 3.88 -9.39
C ALA A 91 3.15 3.22 -10.71
N THR A 92 3.57 1.99 -10.95
CA THR A 92 3.13 1.19 -12.11
C THR A 92 1.64 0.87 -12.01
N ALA A 93 1.17 0.49 -10.83
CA ALA A 93 -0.22 0.12 -10.59
C ALA A 93 -1.19 1.29 -10.83
N VAL A 94 -0.88 2.51 -10.34
CA VAL A 94 -1.76 3.68 -10.56
C VAL A 94 -1.86 4.05 -12.04
N GLN A 95 -0.79 3.91 -12.82
CA GLN A 95 -0.81 4.15 -14.27
C GLN A 95 -1.66 3.10 -15.01
N LEU A 96 -1.57 1.83 -14.63
CA LEU A 96 -2.37 0.76 -15.21
C LEU A 96 -3.86 0.91 -14.91
N LEU A 97 -4.22 1.36 -13.70
CA LEU A 97 -5.61 1.66 -13.33
C LEU A 97 -6.18 2.78 -14.19
N GLU A 98 -5.42 3.86 -14.38
CA GLU A 98 -5.82 4.96 -15.25
C GLU A 98 -6.01 4.50 -16.71
N ALA A 99 -5.07 3.74 -17.25
CA ALA A 99 -5.17 3.20 -18.61
C ALA A 99 -6.39 2.28 -18.77
N THR A 100 -6.70 1.47 -17.75
CA THR A 100 -7.87 0.59 -17.74
C THR A 100 -9.18 1.39 -17.75
N ASP A 101 -9.26 2.44 -16.93
CA ASP A 101 -10.43 3.32 -16.89
C ASP A 101 -10.64 4.05 -18.22
N LEU A 102 -9.56 4.58 -18.82
CA LEU A 102 -9.61 5.23 -20.13
C LEU A 102 -10.04 4.26 -21.23
N ALA A 103 -9.49 3.04 -21.24
CA ALA A 103 -9.88 2.00 -22.18
C ALA A 103 -11.35 1.58 -22.00
N ARG A 104 -11.88 1.58 -20.78
CA ARG A 104 -13.30 1.30 -20.51
C ARG A 104 -14.21 2.41 -21.03
N ALA A 105 -13.81 3.67 -20.83
CA ALA A 105 -14.57 4.83 -21.31
C ALA A 105 -14.55 4.97 -22.84
N ALA A 106 -13.47 4.50 -23.49
CA ALA A 106 -13.32 4.54 -24.94
C ALA A 106 -14.00 3.38 -25.68
N ARG A 107 -14.60 2.40 -24.97
CA ARG A 107 -15.37 1.35 -25.63
C ARG A 107 -16.59 2.00 -26.27
N PRO A 108 -16.78 1.88 -27.60
CA PRO A 108 -18.02 2.32 -28.21
C PRO A 108 -19.14 1.48 -27.61
N ASP A 109 -20.24 2.13 -27.20
CA ASP A 109 -21.49 1.46 -26.87
C ASP A 109 -21.86 0.55 -28.05
N THR A 110 -21.47 -0.70 -27.95
CA THR A 110 -21.80 -1.71 -28.94
C THR A 110 -22.81 -2.61 -28.27
N GLU A 111 -23.95 -2.74 -28.95
CA GLU A 111 -25.19 -3.45 -28.60
C GLU A 111 -26.26 -2.52 -27.97
N ALA A 112 -27.51 -2.48 -28.45
CA ALA A 112 -28.25 -3.42 -29.31
C ALA A 112 -29.34 -2.70 -30.13
#